data_AF-A0A959P0B6-F1
#
_entry.id   AF-A0A959P0B6-F1
#
_cell.length_a   1.000
_cell.length_b   1.000
_cell.length_c   1.000
_cell.angle_alpha   90.00
_cell.angle_beta   90.00
_cell.angle_gamma   90.00
#
_symmetry.space_group_name_H-M   'P 1'
#
loop_
_entity.id
_entity.type
_entity.pdbx_description
1 polymer ?
#
loop_
_entity_poly.entity_id
_entity_poly.type
_entity_poly.pdbx_seq_one_letter_code
_entity_poly.pdbx_strand_id
1 'polypeptide(L)' 'VPTTLELNNMKGEIKVVAGDLTLRPQEVSEGKFFVILPQDKVTKLNTPIEVAVKANGKTIDVIKTSFLGKIKGRKLNSEN' A
#
# COMPACT_ATOMS: atom_id res chain seq x y z
N VAL A 1 0.64 -13.94 -16.80
CA VAL A 1 1.60 -14.26 -15.74
C VAL A 1 0.99 -13.83 -14.42
N PRO A 2 0.89 -14.72 -13.42
CA PRO A 2 0.40 -14.34 -12.09
C PRO A 2 1.29 -13.28 -11.47
N THR A 3 0.68 -12.30 -10.80
CA THR A 3 1.39 -11.24 -10.10
C THR A 3 1.04 -11.18 -8.63
N THR A 4 1.97 -10.63 -7.85
CA THR A 4 1.81 -10.40 -6.42
C THR A 4 2.09 -8.94 -6.10
N LEU A 5 1.44 -8.42 -5.06
CA LEU A 5 1.61 -7.06 -4.59
C LEU A 5 2.32 -7.07 -3.23
N GLU A 6 3.28 -6.17 -3.02
CA GLU A 6 3.94 -5.97 -1.73
C GLU A 6 4.31 -4.50 -1.48
N LEU A 7 4.55 -4.14 -0.23
CA LEU A 7 5.09 -2.82 0.14
C LEU A 7 6.62 -2.87 0.15
N ASN A 8 7.26 -1.99 -0.63
CA ASN A 8 8.73 -1.94 -0.71
C ASN A 8 9.35 -1.11 0.42
N ASN A 9 8.69 0.01 0.78
CA ASN A 9 9.31 1.06 1.59
C ASN A 9 8.94 0.99 3.08
N MET A 10 8.04 0.08 3.47
CA MET A 10 7.63 -0.10 4.85
C MET A 10 7.02 -1.48 5.12
N LYS A 11 6.96 -1.87 6.40
CA LYS A 11 6.25 -3.07 6.83
C LYS A 11 4.74 -2.84 6.81
N GLY A 12 4.03 -3.81 6.26
CA GLY A 12 2.57 -3.86 6.19
C GLY A 12 2.12 -5.04 5.34
N GLU A 13 0.83 -5.17 5.11
CA GLU A 13 0.22 -6.24 4.34
C GLU A 13 -0.64 -5.67 3.21
N ILE A 14 -0.64 -6.34 2.06
CA ILE A 14 -1.60 -6.07 0.99
C ILE A 14 -2.57 -7.24 0.91
N LYS A 15 -3.86 -6.94 1.09
CA LYS A 15 -4.93 -7.93 1.00
C LYS A 15 -5.76 -7.68 -0.26
N VAL A 16 -5.66 -8.60 -1.21
CA VAL A 16 -6.44 -8.56 -2.45
C VAL A 16 -7.88 -8.96 -2.14
N VAL A 17 -8.84 -8.14 -2.58
CA VAL A 17 -10.27 -8.32 -2.30
C VAL A 17 -11.02 -8.78 -3.55
N ALA A 18 -10.65 -8.23 -4.71
CA ALA A 18 -11.24 -8.58 -5.99
C ALA A 18 -10.28 -8.27 -7.14
N GLY A 19 -10.47 -8.95 -8.27
CA GLY A 19 -9.70 -8.75 -9.49
C GLY A 19 -8.79 -9.93 -9.82
N ASP A 20 -8.44 -10.04 -11.10
CA ASP A 20 -7.46 -11.02 -11.58
C ASP A 20 -6.09 -10.37 -11.63
N LEU A 21 -5.16 -10.88 -10.82
CA LEU A 21 -3.76 -10.44 -10.80
C LEU A 21 -2.91 -11.14 -11.86
N THR A 22 -3.52 -11.81 -12.83
CA THR A 22 -2.83 -12.38 -13.98
C THR A 22 -2.71 -11.33 -15.08
N LEU A 23 -1.49 -10.94 -15.43
CA LEU A 23 -1.22 -9.98 -16.51
C LEU A 23 -0.84 -10.68 -17.81
N ARG A 24 -1.47 -10.32 -18.92
CA ARG A 24 -0.96 -10.60 -20.29
C ARG A 24 -0.10 -9.43 -20.78
N PRO A 25 0.78 -9.65 -21.77
CA PRO A 25 1.51 -8.56 -22.39
C PRO A 25 0.56 -7.47 -22.90
N GLN A 26 0.87 -6.20 -22.59
CA GLN A 26 0.10 -5.01 -23.00
C GLN A 26 -1.34 -4.93 -22.44
N GLU A 27 -1.70 -5.80 -21.49
CA GLU A 27 -3.00 -5.76 -20.84
C GLU A 27 -3.03 -4.74 -19.70
N VAL A 28 -4.16 -4.06 -19.57
CA VAL A 28 -4.52 -3.29 -18.37
C VAL A 28 -5.46 -4.17 -17.56
N SER A 29 -5.03 -4.61 -16.38
CA SER A 29 -5.88 -5.30 -15.41
C SER A 29 -6.29 -4.34 -14.29
N GLU A 30 -7.51 -4.50 -13.79
CA GLU A 30 -8.04 -3.75 -12.65
C GLU A 30 -8.24 -4.70 -11.46
N GLY A 31 -7.76 -4.28 -10.28
CA GLY A 31 -7.90 -5.02 -9.04
C GLY A 31 -8.19 -4.10 -7.87
N LYS A 32 -8.88 -4.64 -6.86
CA LYS A 32 -9.20 -3.96 -5.60
C LYS A 32 -8.49 -4.66 -4.45
N PHE A 33 -7.78 -3.87 -3.65
CA PHE A 33 -7.02 -4.37 -2.51
C PHE A 33 -7.04 -3.37 -1.37
N PHE A 34 -6.73 -3.87 -0.17
CA PHE A 34 -6.45 -3.06 1.01
C PHE A 34 -4.96 -3.03 1.30
N VAL A 35 -4.50 -1.88 1.78
CA VAL A 35 -3.18 -1.72 2.40
C VAL A 35 -3.38 -1.65 3.90
N ILE A 36 -2.82 -2.61 4.63
CA ILE A 36 -2.92 -2.71 6.09
C ILE A 36 -1.56 -2.35 6.66
N LEU A 37 -1.50 -1.22 7.38
CA LEU A 37 -0.27 -0.73 8.00
C LEU A 37 -0.37 -0.85 9.53
N PRO A 38 0.71 -1.27 10.21
CA PRO A 38 0.80 -1.15 11.66
C PRO A 38 0.69 0.32 12.09
N GLN A 39 -0.11 0.58 13.13
CA GLN A 39 -0.42 1.96 13.56
C GLN A 39 0.84 2.77 13.91
N ASP A 40 1.86 2.14 14.49
CA ASP A 40 3.13 2.77 14.86
C ASP A 40 3.97 3.22 13.65
N LYS A 41 3.65 2.73 12.44
CA LYS A 41 4.31 3.14 11.20
C LYS A 41 3.63 4.35 10.52
N VAL A 42 2.42 4.70 10.93
CA VAL A 42 1.68 5.85 10.41
C VAL A 42 1.94 7.06 11.30
N THR A 43 3.12 7.66 11.12
CA THR A 43 3.59 8.80 11.93
C THR A 43 3.20 10.16 11.38
N LYS A 44 2.72 10.20 10.11
CA LYS A 44 2.34 11.41 9.40
C LYS A 44 0.93 11.25 8.84
N LEU A 45 0.22 12.38 8.71
CA LEU A 45 -1.11 12.41 8.07
C LEU A 45 -1.04 11.87 6.64
N ASN A 46 -0.02 12.29 5.90
CA ASN A 46 0.35 11.72 4.60
C ASN A 46 1.60 10.85 4.79
N THR A 47 1.44 9.55 4.61
CA THR A 47 2.52 8.56 4.66
C THR A 47 2.77 8.02 3.25
N PRO A 48 3.86 8.41 2.56
CA PRO A 48 4.18 7.86 1.23
C PRO A 48 4.40 6.35 1.29
N ILE A 49 3.77 5.62 0.37
CA ILE A 49 3.91 4.17 0.24
C ILE A 49 4.28 3.81 -1.20
N GLU A 50 5.04 2.73 -1.34
CA GLU A 50 5.43 2.15 -2.62
C GLU A 50 4.90 0.71 -2.71
N VAL A 51 3.96 0.49 -3.63
CA VAL A 51 3.40 -0.83 -3.91
C VAL A 51 4.13 -1.42 -5.12
N ALA A 52 4.93 -2.47 -4.88
CA ALA A 52 5.57 -3.20 -5.96
C ALA A 52 4.62 -4.23 -6.56
N VAL A 53 4.59 -4.27 -7.88
CA VAL A 53 3.98 -5.34 -8.65
C VAL A 53 5.09 -6.30 -9.04
N LYS A 54 4.98 -7.56 -8.61
CA LYS A 54 5.96 -8.61 -8.90
C LYS A 54 5.38 -9.68 -9.80
N ALA A 55 6.16 -10.12 -10.78
CA ALA A 55 5.88 -11.27 -11.62
C ALA A 55 7.12 -12.16 -11.69
N ASN A 56 6.98 -13.47 -11.50
CA ASN A 56 8.08 -14.43 -11.52
C ASN A 56 9.26 -14.02 -10.60
N GLY A 57 8.96 -13.48 -9.42
CA GLY A 57 9.96 -13.04 -8.44
C GLY A 57 10.67 -11.72 -8.77
N LYS A 58 10.34 -11.06 -9.90
CA LYS A 58 10.92 -9.76 -10.29
C LYS A 58 9.89 -8.65 -10.13
N THR A 59 10.33 -7.49 -9.65
CA THR A 59 9.52 -6.27 -9.67
C THR A 59 9.41 -5.78 -11.10
N ILE A 60 8.18 -5.69 -11.60
CA ILE A 60 7.88 -5.22 -12.96
C ILE A 60 7.32 -3.80 -12.98
N ASP A 61 6.78 -3.33 -11.85
CA ASP A 61 6.33 -1.95 -11.67
C ASP A 61 6.35 -1.56 -10.18
N VAL A 62 6.40 -0.26 -9.90
CA VAL A 62 6.30 0.32 -8.56
C VAL A 62 5.33 1.49 -8.58
N ILE A 63 4.17 1.29 -7.96
CA ILE A 63 3.14 2.31 -7.81
C ILE A 63 3.47 3.15 -6.58
N LYS A 64 3.73 4.45 -6.79
CA LYS A 64 3.98 5.41 -5.72
C LYS A 64 2.70 6.16 -5.38
N THR A 65 2.29 6.09 -4.12
CA THR A 65 1.09 6.77 -3.63
C THR A 65 1.23 7.18 -2.17
N SER A 66 0.17 7.67 -1.55
CA SER A 66 0.15 8.13 -0.16
C SER A 66 -0.97 7.47 0.62
N PHE A 67 -0.63 6.87 1.76
CA PHE A 67 -1.58 6.42 2.75
C PHE A 67 -1.98 7.58 3.66
N LEU A 68 -3.26 7.93 3.67
CA LEU A 68 -3.80 8.98 4.55
C LEU A 68 -4.29 8.36 5.86
N GLY A 69 -3.63 8.69 6.96
CA GLY A 69 -3.90 8.08 8.25
C GLY A 69 -4.08 9.09 9.37
N LYS A 70 -4.90 8.74 10.36
CA LYS A 70 -5.05 9.56 11.56
C LYS A 70 -3.79 9.44 12.42
N ILE A 71 -3.08 10.54 12.59
CA ILE A 71 -2.06 10.63 13.65
C ILE A 71 -2.77 10.81 14.99
N LYS A 72 -2.27 10.17 16.07
CA LYS A 72 -2.71 10.52 17.42
C LYS A 72 -2.34 11.98 17.63
N GLY A 73 -3.32 12.87 17.57
CA GLY A 73 -3.11 14.28 17.86
C GLY A 73 -2.46 14.41 19.22
N ARG A 74 -1.48 15.32 19.33
CA ARG A 74 -1.07 15.85 20.64
C ARG A 74 -2.37 16.23 21.36
N LYS A 75 -2.65 15.67 22.54
CA LYS A 75 -3.70 16.21 23.40
C LYS A 75 -3.36 17.69 23.57
N LEU A 76 -4.14 18.57 22.94
CA LEU A 76 -4.12 19.98 23.30
C LEU A 76 -4.62 19.98 24.74
N ASN A 77 -3.71 20.19 25.69
CA ASN A 77 -4.08 20.41 27.08
C ASN A 77 -4.91 21.70 27.09
N SER A 78 -6.23 21.56 27.05
CA SER A 78 -7.15 22.56 27.54
C SER A 78 -7.18 22.40 29.06
N GLU A 79 -6.17 22.96 29.72
CA GLU A 79 -6.25 23.29 31.15
C GLU A 79 -6.30 24.82 31.24
N ASN A 80 -7.35 25.28 31.91
CA ASN A 80 -7.64 26.68 32.24
C ASN A 80 -6.57 27.28 33.14
#